data_AF-A0A527TZ76-F1
#
_entry.id   AF-A0A527TZ76-F1
#
_cell.length_a   1.000
_cell.length_b   1.000
_cell.length_c   1.000
_cell.angle_alpha   90.00
_cell.angle_beta   90.00
_cell.angle_gamma   90.00
#
_symmetry.space_group_name_H-M   'P 1'
#
loop_
_entity.id
_entity.type
_entity.pdbx_description
1 polymer ?
#
loop_
_entity_poly.entity_id
_entity_poly.type
_entity_poly.pdbx_seq_one_letter_code
_entity_poly.pdbx_strand_id
1 'polypeptide(L)'
;MLIHDVEQLVRRLVGYPRESEWLEFKMNEFQPETIGKYVSALSNSAILAGEDCGYLVFGVEDGTHEILGTTVRLAVVPQQVVPIEAEAADGWF
;
A
#
# COMPACT_ATOMS: atom_id res chain seq x y z
N MET A 1 -16.38 4.04 -4.82
CA MET A 1 -16.14 5.31 -4.09
C MET A 1 -15.11 6.11 -4.87
N LEU A 2 -15.39 7.37 -5.23
CA LEU A 2 -14.37 8.29 -5.76
C LEU A 2 -13.84 9.09 -4.57
N ILE A 3 -12.53 9.03 -4.31
CA ILE A 3 -11.90 9.85 -3.28
C ILE A 3 -11.66 11.23 -3.89
N HIS A 4 -12.48 12.20 -3.50
CA HIS A 4 -12.41 13.57 -4.03
C HIS A 4 -11.41 14.45 -3.26
N ASP A 5 -11.21 14.14 -1.97
CA ASP A 5 -10.29 14.86 -1.09
C ASP A 5 -9.50 13.84 -0.24
N VAL A 6 -8.26 13.63 -0.64
CA VAL A 6 -7.35 12.67 0.02
C VAL A 6 -6.85 13.22 1.36
N GLU A 7 -6.72 14.54 1.49
CA GLU A 7 -6.25 15.16 2.74
C GLU A 7 -7.28 14.97 3.85
N GLN A 8 -8.55 15.27 3.57
CA GLN A 8 -9.64 15.06 4.52
C GLN A 8 -9.78 13.59 4.91
N LEU A 9 -9.60 12.68 3.95
CA LEU A 9 -9.62 11.24 4.23
C LEU A 9 -8.52 10.85 5.21
N VAL A 10 -7.28 11.27 4.99
CA VAL A 10 -6.16 10.95 5.89
C VAL A 10 -6.40 11.53 7.29
N ARG A 11 -6.88 12.77 7.39
CA ARG A 11 -7.23 13.39 8.68
C ARG A 11 -8.30 12.61 9.43
N ARG A 12 -9.30 12.09 8.72
CA ARG A 12 -10.35 11.23 9.30
C ARG A 12 -9.76 9.92 9.80
N LEU A 13 -8.93 9.25 8.99
CA LEU A 13 -8.32 7.95 9.34
C LEU A 13 -7.41 8.06 10.57
N VAL A 14 -6.60 9.11 10.67
CA VAL A 14 -5.73 9.40 11.83
C VAL A 14 -6.52 9.53 13.14
N GLY A 15 -7.79 9.95 13.06
CA GLY A 15 -8.68 10.05 14.21
C GLY A 15 -9.29 8.73 14.69
N TYR A 16 -9.12 7.63 13.95
CA TYR A 16 -9.59 6.31 14.40
C TYR A 16 -8.70 5.75 15.51
N PRO A 17 -9.25 4.89 16.39
CA PRO A 17 -8.45 4.18 17.36
C PRO A 17 -7.50 3.18 16.69
N ARG A 18 -6.38 2.92 17.36
CA ARG A 18 -5.30 2.04 16.88
C ARG A 18 -5.73 0.60 16.60
N GLU A 19 -6.75 0.08 17.30
CA GLU A 19 -7.19 -1.33 17.16
C GLU A 19 -8.09 -1.58 15.92
N SER A 20 -8.02 -0.73 14.90
CA SER A 20 -8.83 -0.87 13.70
C SER A 20 -8.18 -1.88 12.74
N GLU A 21 -8.61 -3.14 12.75
CA GLU A 21 -8.00 -4.22 11.93
C GLU A 21 -8.05 -4.00 10.40
N TRP A 22 -8.85 -3.05 9.93
CA TRP A 22 -8.98 -2.66 8.53
C TRP A 22 -8.18 -1.40 8.17
N LEU A 23 -7.47 -0.81 9.14
CA LEU A 23 -6.65 0.40 8.99
C LEU A 23 -5.25 0.17 9.58
N GLU A 24 -4.24 0.26 8.73
CA GLU A 24 -2.83 0.09 9.12
C GLU A 24 -2.04 1.37 8.83
N PHE A 25 -1.26 1.82 9.80
CA PHE A 25 -0.29 2.92 9.65
C PHE A 25 1.13 2.36 9.49
N LYS A 26 1.86 2.89 8.50
CA LYS A 26 3.29 2.61 8.32
C LYS A 26 4.06 3.89 8.07
N MET A 27 5.31 3.92 8.49
CA MET A 27 6.19 5.06 8.18
C MET A 27 6.76 4.95 6.77
N ASN A 28 7.79 4.11 6.59
CA ASN A 28 8.51 3.96 5.32
C ASN A 28 8.74 2.49 4.92
N GLU A 29 8.23 1.53 5.70
CA GLU A 29 8.44 0.12 5.45
C GLU A 29 7.61 -0.36 4.25
N PHE A 30 8.26 -0.44 3.10
CA PHE A 30 7.66 -0.90 1.86
C PHE A 30 8.40 -2.13 1.33
N GLN A 31 7.75 -3.28 1.39
CA GLN A 31 8.19 -4.53 0.77
C GLN A 31 7.02 -5.09 -0.07
N PRO A 32 7.11 -5.12 -1.41
CA PRO A 32 5.98 -5.45 -2.29
C PRO A 32 5.23 -6.74 -1.91
N GLU A 33 5.98 -7.80 -1.60
CA GLU A 33 5.43 -9.11 -1.23
C GLU A 33 4.62 -9.05 0.08
N THR A 34 5.14 -8.31 1.06
CA THR A 34 4.50 -8.13 2.36
C THR A 34 3.28 -7.21 2.26
N ILE A 35 3.36 -6.16 1.45
CA ILE A 35 2.24 -5.25 1.17
C ILE A 35 1.06 -6.00 0.53
N GLY A 36 1.30 -6.91 -0.41
CA GLY A 36 0.23 -7.70 -1.01
C GLY A 36 -0.57 -8.53 0.01
N LYS A 37 0.13 -9.10 0.99
CA LYS A 37 -0.51 -9.84 2.11
C LYS A 37 -1.32 -8.91 3.00
N TYR A 38 -0.76 -7.75 3.36
CA TYR A 38 -1.47 -6.75 4.18
C TYR A 38 -2.73 -6.25 3.50
N VAL A 39 -2.67 -5.88 2.22
CA VAL A 39 -3.84 -5.40 1.48
C VAL A 39 -4.95 -6.44 1.43
N SER A 40 -4.58 -7.72 1.24
CA SER A 40 -5.54 -8.83 1.27
C SER A 40 -6.19 -8.98 2.64
N ALA A 41 -5.40 -8.91 3.71
CA ALA A 41 -5.90 -9.00 5.09
C ALA A 41 -6.83 -7.81 5.43
N LEU A 42 -6.42 -6.58 5.14
CA LEU A 42 -7.19 -5.36 5.39
C LEU A 42 -8.54 -5.38 4.66
N SER A 43 -8.57 -5.89 3.43
CA SER A 43 -9.81 -6.02 2.65
C SER A 43 -10.81 -6.97 3.32
N ASN A 44 -10.31 -8.10 3.84
CA ASN A 44 -11.15 -9.05 4.58
C ASN A 44 -11.63 -8.45 5.91
N SER A 45 -10.74 -7.77 6.64
CA SER A 45 -11.09 -7.10 7.90
C SER A 45 -12.12 -5.99 7.70
N ALA A 46 -12.04 -5.23 6.60
CA ALA A 46 -13.02 -4.19 6.27
C ALA A 46 -14.43 -4.78 6.11
N ILE A 47 -14.54 -5.90 5.38
CA ILE A 47 -15.83 -6.61 5.20
C ILE A 47 -16.38 -7.07 6.56
N LEU A 48 -15.53 -7.65 7.41
CA LEU A 48 -15.93 -8.11 8.75
C LEU A 48 -16.36 -6.95 9.67
N ALA A 49 -15.74 -5.78 9.52
CA ALA A 49 -16.06 -4.57 10.26
C ALA A 49 -17.26 -3.78 9.68
N GLY A 50 -17.78 -4.19 8.51
CA GLY A 50 -18.85 -3.46 7.81
C GLY A 50 -18.39 -2.17 7.14
N GLU A 51 -17.10 -2.02 6.88
CA GLU A 51 -16.49 -0.87 6.22
C GLU A 51 -16.36 -1.11 4.72
N ASP A 52 -16.52 -0.05 3.93
CA ASP A 52 -16.46 -0.14 2.47
C ASP A 52 -15.05 -0.44 1.92
N CYS A 53 -14.00 -0.11 2.69
CA CYS A 53 -12.61 -0.16 2.26
C CYS A 53 -11.66 -0.46 3.44
N GLY A 54 -10.60 -1.22 3.15
CA GLY A 54 -9.42 -1.28 4.02
C GLY A 54 -8.37 -0.25 3.59
N TYR A 55 -7.61 0.28 4.55
CA TYR A 55 -6.63 1.34 4.31
C TYR A 55 -5.25 0.96 4.83
N LEU A 56 -4.24 1.22 4.00
CA LEU A 56 -2.84 1.22 4.39
C LEU A 56 -2.31 2.63 4.12
N VAL A 57 -1.92 3.34 5.18
CA VAL A 57 -1.49 4.74 5.07
C VAL A 57 -0.01 4.84 5.42
N PHE A 58 0.79 5.37 4.48
CA PHE A 58 2.21 5.62 4.67
C PHE A 58 2.46 7.03 5.21
N GLY A 59 3.49 7.18 6.05
CA GLY A 59 3.93 8.45 6.63
C GLY A 59 3.17 8.88 7.88
N VAL A 60 2.51 7.94 8.55
CA VAL A 60 1.88 8.12 9.86
C VAL A 60 2.58 7.20 10.85
N GLU A 61 2.93 7.75 12.01
CA GLU A 61 3.53 6.98 13.10
C GLU A 61 2.43 6.21 13.85
N ASP A 62 2.60 4.89 14.02
CA ASP A 62 1.56 3.96 14.48
C ASP A 62 1.20 4.11 15.97
N GLY A 63 2.03 4.77 16.78
CA GLY A 63 1.80 5.01 18.21
C GLY A 63 1.07 6.31 18.52
N THR A 64 1.53 7.40 17.95
CA THR A 64 1.08 8.77 18.19
C THR A 64 0.07 9.23 17.15
N HIS A 65 -0.05 8.50 16.04
CA HIS A 65 -0.81 8.88 14.85
C HIS A 65 -0.34 10.24 14.27
N GLU A 66 0.91 10.63 14.53
CA GLU A 66 1.48 11.84 13.95
C GLU A 66 1.75 11.66 12.46
N ILE A 67 1.34 12.65 11.68
CA ILE A 67 1.60 12.70 10.24
C ILE A 67 3.00 13.27 10.04
N LEU A 68 3.98 12.39 9.82
CA LEU A 68 5.39 12.74 9.63
C LEU A 68 5.80 12.78 8.15
N GLY A 69 4.95 12.25 7.26
CA GLY A 69 5.24 12.11 5.84
C GLY A 69 6.08 10.86 5.53
N THR A 70 6.23 10.56 4.24
CA THR A 70 6.90 9.33 3.78
C THR A 70 7.86 9.58 2.63
N THR A 71 8.93 8.79 2.61
CA THR A 71 9.87 8.70 1.48
C THR A 71 9.47 7.62 0.49
N VAL A 72 8.47 6.79 0.80
CA VAL A 72 7.97 5.75 -0.07
C VAL A 72 7.43 6.36 -1.36
N ARG A 73 7.79 5.74 -2.49
CA ARG A 73 7.31 6.10 -3.83
C ARG A 73 6.67 4.86 -4.43
N LEU A 74 5.34 4.85 -4.47
CA LEU A 74 4.55 3.74 -5.03
C LEU A 74 4.47 3.80 -6.56
N ALA A 75 4.71 4.98 -7.15
CA ALA A 75 4.82 5.12 -8.60
C ALA A 75 6.09 4.39 -9.05
N VAL A 76 5.90 3.29 -9.78
CA VAL A 76 6.97 2.55 -10.43
C VAL A 76 7.64 3.50 -11.42
N VAL A 77 8.91 3.85 -11.20
CA VAL A 77 9.76 4.26 -12.33
C VAL A 77 9.88 3.01 -13.18
N PRO A 78 9.41 3.00 -14.45
CA PRO A 78 9.57 1.83 -15.29
C PRO A 78 11.05 1.48 -15.31
N GLN A 79 11.41 0.32 -14.74
CA GLN A 79 12.76 -0.21 -14.94
C GLN A 79 12.95 -0.32 -16.44
N GLN A 80 14.09 0.14 -16.94
CA GLN A 80 14.48 -0.06 -18.34
C GLN A 80 14.21 -1.52 -18.68
N VAL A 81 13.22 -1.74 -19.54
CA VAL A 81 12.96 -3.06 -20.10
C VAL A 81 14.20 -3.41 -20.90
N VAL A 82 15.07 -4.23 -20.32
CA VAL A 82 16.23 -4.76 -21.02
C VAL A 82 15.64 -5.63 -22.14
N PRO A 83 15.94 -5.37 -23.42
CA PRO A 83 15.45 -6.21 -24.49
C PRO A 83 15.88 -7.64 -24.22
N ILE A 84 14.94 -8.58 -24.31
CA ILE A 84 15.26 -10.00 -24.36
C ILE A 84 15.94 -10.17 -25.72
N GLU A 85 17.27 -10.11 -25.76
CA GLU A 85 18.00 -10.51 -26.95
C GLU A 85 17.62 -11.96 -27.26
N ALA A 86 17.27 -12.20 -28.52
CA ALA A 86 16.77 -13.46 -29.01
C ALA A 86 17.86 -14.54 -28.92
N GLU A 87 17.97 -15.23 -27.79
CA GLU A 87 18.53 -16.59 -27.74
C GLU A 87 17.50 -17.56 -28.35
N ALA A 88 17.33 -17.47 -29.66
CA ALA A 88 16.59 -18.43 -30.46
C ALA A 88 17.35 -18.69 -31.75
N ALA A 89 18.60 -19.13 -31.64
CA ALA A 89 19.31 -19.89 -32.66
C ALA A 89 20.66 -20.33 -32.08
N ASP A 90 20.69 -21.45 -31.38
CA ASP A 90 21.79 -22.40 -31.56
C ASP A 90 21.43 -23.75 -30.93
N GLY A 91 21.24 -24.72 -31.83
CA GLY A 91 21.23 -26.14 -31.52
C GLY A 91 19.91 -26.65 -30.94
N TRP A 92 19.04 -27.17 -31.83
CA TRP A 92 18.36 -28.48 -31.71
C TRP A 92 17.49 -28.69 -32.96
N PHE A 93 18.14 -28.70 -34.13
CA PHE A 93 17.72 -29.48 -35.30
C PHE A 93 18.98 -30.00 -35.98
#